data_AF-G8FGF0-F1
#
_entry.id   AF-G8FGF0-F1
#
_cell.length_a   1.000
_cell.length_b   1.000
_cell.length_c   1.000
_cell.angle_alpha   90.00
_cell.angle_beta   90.00
_cell.angle_gamma   90.00
#
_symmetry.space_group_name_H-M   'P 1'
#
loop_
_entity.id
_entity.type
_entity.pdbx_description
1 polymer ?
#
loop_
_entity_poly.entity_id
_entity_poly.type
_entity_poly.pdbx_seq_one_letter_code
_entity_poly.pdbx_strand_id
1 'polypeptide(L)'
;GFFEVTHDVSHLTCADFLRAPGVQTPVIVRFSTVIHERGSPETLRDPRGFAVKFYTREGNFDLVGNNFPVFFVRDGIKFPDMVHALKPNPKSHMQENWRILDFFSHHPESLHMFSFLFDDVGIPSDYRHMDGFGVNTYSLISKDGKAHYVKFHWKPTCGVKCLLDDEAVTVGGSNHSHATKDLYDSIAAGNYPEWKPFIQTIDPDHEDKFDFDPLDVSKIWPEDIVPLQPVGRMVLNKNIDNFFAENEQLAFCPAIVVPGIHYSDDKLLQTRVFSYADTQRHRLGPNYLVLPVNAPKCAH
;
A
#
# COMPACT_ATOMS: atom_id res chain seq x y z
N GLY A 1 1.67 9.16 12.99
CA GLY A 1 2.64 8.24 13.59
C GLY A 1 4.05 8.68 13.26
N PHE A 2 5.02 7.80 13.47
CA PHE A 2 6.40 7.99 13.01
C PHE A 2 6.98 6.68 12.46
N PHE A 3 7.93 6.82 11.54
CA PHE A 3 8.84 5.76 11.13
C PHE A 3 10.23 6.05 11.70
N GLU A 4 10.91 5.03 12.21
CA GLU A 4 12.26 5.11 12.74
C GLU A 4 13.15 4.08 12.08
N VAL A 5 14.31 4.52 11.58
CA VAL A 5 15.33 3.62 11.03
C VAL A 5 15.99 2.85 12.16
N THR A 6 16.09 1.53 12.03
CA THR A 6 16.74 0.66 13.01
C THR A 6 17.97 -0.04 12.45
N HIS A 7 18.08 -0.14 11.13
CA HIS A 7 19.19 -0.78 10.43
C HIS A 7 19.72 0.15 9.33
N ASP A 8 21.04 0.15 9.14
CA ASP A 8 21.67 0.99 8.14
C ASP A 8 21.51 0.41 6.73
N VAL A 9 20.79 1.13 5.87
CA VAL A 9 20.58 0.83 4.46
C VAL A 9 21.13 1.92 3.54
N SER A 10 21.97 2.83 4.07
CA SER A 10 22.50 4.00 3.34
C SER A 10 23.44 3.62 2.18
N HIS A 11 23.91 2.38 2.14
CA HIS A 11 24.65 1.83 1.00
C HIS A 11 23.76 1.56 -0.23
N LEU A 12 22.44 1.40 -0.04
CA LEU A 12 21.47 1.14 -1.10
C LEU A 12 20.81 2.41 -1.64
N THR A 13 20.67 3.44 -0.80
CA THR A 13 19.92 4.65 -1.12
C THR A 13 20.52 5.91 -0.50
N CYS A 14 20.47 7.03 -1.22
CA CYS A 14 20.80 8.34 -0.69
C CYS A 14 19.61 9.08 -0.02
N ALA A 15 18.45 8.44 0.11
CA ALA A 15 17.26 9.06 0.69
C ALA A 15 17.48 9.54 2.13
N ASP A 16 17.31 10.85 2.40
CA ASP A 16 17.66 11.47 3.68
C ASP A 16 16.97 10.81 4.89
N PHE A 17 15.72 10.35 4.72
CA PHE A 17 14.97 9.72 5.81
C PHE A 17 15.48 8.32 6.22
N LEU A 18 16.35 7.71 5.41
CA LEU A 18 16.99 6.42 5.64
C LEU A 18 18.49 6.53 5.96
N ARG A 19 19.01 7.75 6.16
CA ARG A 19 20.45 8.04 6.23
C ARG A 19 21.23 7.37 7.38
N ALA A 20 20.57 7.00 8.47
CA ALA A 20 21.19 6.36 9.62
C ALA A 20 20.14 5.78 10.61
N PRO A 21 20.48 4.75 11.39
CA PRO A 21 19.67 4.30 12.53
C PRO A 21 19.37 5.44 13.53
N GLY A 22 18.17 5.41 14.11
CA GLY A 22 17.64 6.42 15.03
C GLY A 22 17.01 7.64 14.36
N VAL A 23 17.11 7.76 13.02
CA VAL A 23 16.40 8.82 12.28
C VAL A 23 14.90 8.56 12.34
N GLN A 24 14.15 9.53 12.87
CA GLN A 24 12.69 9.51 12.93
C GLN A 24 12.07 10.43 11.89
N THR A 25 11.06 9.92 11.20
CA THR A 25 10.31 10.63 10.16
C THR A 25 8.82 10.57 10.49
N PRO A 26 8.13 11.72 10.61
CA PRO A 26 6.67 11.71 10.80
C PRO A 26 5.97 11.02 9.64
N VAL A 27 4.93 10.24 9.94
CA VAL A 27 4.09 9.59 8.91
C VAL A 27 2.62 9.80 9.16
N ILE A 28 1.84 9.80 8.07
CA ILE A 28 0.39 9.57 8.10
C ILE A 28 0.08 8.33 7.26
N VAL A 29 -0.86 7.51 7.73
CA VAL A 29 -1.26 6.26 7.08
C VAL A 29 -2.76 6.25 6.90
N ARG A 30 -3.20 5.76 5.73
CA ARG A 30 -4.61 5.49 5.46
C ARG A 30 -4.75 4.05 5.01
N PHE A 31 -5.63 3.34 5.71
CA PHE A 31 -6.10 2.02 5.30
C PHE A 31 -7.46 2.11 4.61
N SER A 32 -7.81 1.14 3.79
CA SER A 32 -9.13 1.09 3.16
C SER A 32 -9.47 -0.29 2.62
N THR A 33 -10.76 -0.53 2.37
CA THR A 33 -11.23 -1.46 1.33
C THR A 33 -11.03 -0.86 -0.07
N VAL A 34 -11.45 -1.54 -1.14
CA VAL A 34 -11.21 -1.14 -2.53
C VAL A 34 -12.50 -0.94 -3.31
N ILE A 35 -13.38 -1.94 -3.34
CA ILE A 35 -14.44 -2.00 -4.36
C ILE A 35 -15.70 -1.26 -3.99
N HIS A 36 -16.22 -1.40 -2.78
CA HIS A 36 -17.51 -0.78 -2.44
C HIS A 36 -17.36 0.68 -1.96
N GLU A 37 -18.45 1.45 -2.03
CA GLU A 37 -18.46 2.89 -1.76
C GLU A 37 -18.25 3.22 -0.27
N ARG A 38 -18.17 4.51 0.04
CA ARG A 38 -18.17 5.00 1.42
C ARG A 38 -19.40 4.47 2.17
N GLY A 39 -19.17 3.92 3.35
CA GLY A 39 -20.21 3.34 4.20
C GLY A 39 -20.43 1.84 3.96
N SER A 40 -19.71 1.25 3.00
CA SER A 40 -19.68 -0.21 2.85
C SER A 40 -19.02 -0.91 4.05
N PRO A 41 -19.42 -2.15 4.38
CA PRO A 41 -18.80 -2.90 5.46
C PRO A 41 -17.32 -3.20 5.24
N GLU A 42 -16.50 -2.99 6.27
CA GLU A 42 -15.07 -3.29 6.26
C GLU A 42 -14.78 -4.81 6.34
N THR A 43 -15.81 -5.65 6.50
CA THR A 43 -15.71 -7.13 6.51
C THR A 43 -15.82 -7.76 5.12
N LEU A 44 -16.03 -6.98 4.06
CA LEU A 44 -16.12 -7.52 2.70
C LEU A 44 -14.75 -8.09 2.25
N ARG A 45 -14.77 -9.23 1.55
CA ARG A 45 -13.57 -9.81 0.93
C ARG A 45 -13.03 -8.89 -0.14
N ASP A 46 -11.83 -8.36 0.09
CA ASP A 46 -11.22 -7.33 -0.76
C ASP A 46 -9.74 -7.17 -0.37
N PRO A 47 -8.83 -6.76 -1.27
CA PRO A 47 -7.55 -6.24 -0.83
C PRO A 47 -7.77 -5.07 0.13
N ARG A 48 -6.83 -4.85 1.04
CA ARG A 48 -6.81 -3.66 1.90
C ARG A 48 -5.73 -2.72 1.42
N GLY A 49 -6.10 -1.47 1.18
CA GLY A 49 -5.15 -0.40 0.92
C GLY A 49 -4.26 -0.16 2.13
N PHE A 50 -2.96 0.04 1.91
CA PHE A 50 -1.97 0.38 2.92
C PHE A 50 -1.11 1.53 2.39
N ALA A 51 -1.60 2.76 2.51
CA ALA A 51 -0.92 3.94 2.00
C ALA A 51 -0.19 4.69 3.11
N VAL A 52 1.12 4.89 2.96
CA VAL A 52 1.98 5.59 3.91
C VAL A 52 2.58 6.83 3.25
N LYS A 53 2.42 7.99 3.90
CA LYS A 53 3.08 9.24 3.51
C LYS A 53 4.11 9.59 4.56
N PHE A 54 5.36 9.72 4.14
CA PHE A 54 6.49 10.13 4.94
C PHE A 54 6.72 11.63 4.72
N TYR A 55 6.72 12.40 5.81
CA TYR A 55 7.05 13.82 5.76
C TYR A 55 8.56 13.99 5.96
N THR A 56 9.33 13.77 4.89
CA THR A 56 10.81 13.82 4.94
C THR A 56 11.34 15.26 4.90
N ARG A 57 12.65 15.43 5.07
CA ARG A 57 13.31 16.74 4.94
C ARG A 57 13.52 17.17 3.48
N GLU A 58 13.34 16.26 2.52
CA GLU A 58 13.56 16.49 1.09
C GLU A 58 12.25 16.35 0.29
N GLY A 59 11.11 16.58 0.96
CA GLY A 59 9.77 16.44 0.38
C GLY A 59 8.98 15.29 0.99
N ASN A 60 7.75 15.12 0.53
CA ASN A 60 6.94 13.95 0.90
C ASN A 60 7.38 12.73 0.09
N PHE A 61 7.35 11.55 0.69
CA PHE A 61 7.42 10.28 -0.01
C PHE A 61 6.13 9.50 0.24
N ASP A 62 5.47 9.04 -0.81
CA ASP A 62 4.25 8.25 -0.71
C ASP A 62 4.49 6.81 -1.16
N LEU A 63 4.43 5.88 -0.22
CA LEU A 63 4.40 4.45 -0.51
C LEU A 63 2.95 3.97 -0.48
N VAL A 64 2.37 3.77 -1.66
CA VAL A 64 0.94 3.46 -1.82
C VAL A 64 0.77 1.96 -2.07
N GLY A 65 0.72 1.21 -0.97
CA GLY A 65 0.69 -0.25 -0.98
C GLY A 65 -0.69 -0.87 -0.78
N ASN A 66 -0.70 -2.19 -0.70
CA ASN A 66 -1.82 -3.04 -0.28
C ASN A 66 -1.36 -4.06 0.78
N ASN A 67 -2.29 -4.76 1.41
CA ASN A 67 -1.99 -5.91 2.27
C ASN A 67 -1.57 -7.17 1.50
N PHE A 68 -1.72 -7.21 0.17
CA PHE A 68 -1.22 -8.29 -0.68
C PHE A 68 0.04 -7.86 -1.43
N PRO A 69 0.99 -8.78 -1.67
CA PRO A 69 2.26 -8.44 -2.31
C PRO A 69 2.19 -8.37 -3.84
N VAL A 70 1.05 -8.75 -4.44
CA VAL A 70 0.85 -8.83 -5.89
C VAL A 70 -0.45 -8.15 -6.29
N PHE A 71 -0.72 -8.07 -7.60
CA PHE A 71 -1.94 -7.48 -8.14
C PHE A 71 -2.56 -8.33 -9.25
N PHE A 72 -3.84 -8.07 -9.56
CA PHE A 72 -4.63 -8.87 -10.51
C PHE A 72 -4.21 -8.71 -11.98
N VAL A 73 -3.78 -7.50 -12.35
CA VAL A 73 -3.37 -7.16 -13.73
C VAL A 73 -1.97 -6.56 -13.68
N ARG A 74 -1.17 -6.85 -14.70
CA ARG A 74 0.22 -6.37 -14.80
C ARG A 74 0.44 -5.18 -15.72
N ASP A 75 -0.63 -4.70 -16.35
CA ASP A 75 -0.62 -3.51 -17.19
C ASP A 75 -1.76 -2.58 -16.78
N GLY A 76 -1.43 -1.31 -16.54
CA GLY A 76 -2.40 -0.32 -16.06
C GLY A 76 -3.49 0.02 -17.06
N ILE A 77 -3.33 -0.29 -18.35
CA ILE A 77 -4.41 -0.11 -19.34
C ILE A 77 -5.66 -0.94 -19.00
N LYS A 78 -5.49 -2.07 -18.30
CA LYS A 78 -6.57 -2.96 -17.87
C LYS A 78 -7.19 -2.56 -16.54
N PHE A 79 -6.63 -1.59 -15.84
CA PHE A 79 -7.11 -1.20 -14.52
C PHE A 79 -8.58 -0.71 -14.53
N PRO A 80 -9.04 0.14 -15.49
CA PRO A 80 -10.45 0.52 -15.56
C PRO A 80 -11.38 -0.67 -15.83
N ASP A 81 -11.01 -1.56 -16.76
CA ASP A 81 -11.79 -2.75 -17.09
C ASP A 81 -11.94 -3.68 -15.87
N MET A 82 -10.84 -3.91 -15.17
CA MET A 82 -10.79 -4.70 -13.93
C MET A 82 -11.70 -4.09 -12.85
N VAL A 83 -11.59 -2.78 -12.61
CA VAL A 83 -12.43 -2.09 -11.61
C VAL A 83 -13.90 -2.14 -12.01
N HIS A 84 -14.25 -1.97 -13.28
CA HIS A 84 -15.62 -2.09 -13.75
C HIS A 84 -16.18 -3.50 -13.57
N ALA A 85 -15.38 -4.55 -13.80
CA ALA A 85 -15.79 -5.93 -13.59
C ALA A 85 -16.03 -6.23 -12.10
N LEU A 86 -15.17 -5.71 -11.21
CA LEU A 86 -15.27 -5.88 -9.76
C LEU A 86 -16.39 -5.05 -9.11
N LYS A 87 -16.61 -3.82 -9.57
CA LYS A 87 -17.66 -2.92 -9.06
C LYS A 87 -19.07 -3.47 -9.25
N PRO A 88 -20.05 -3.01 -8.44
CA PRO A 88 -21.46 -3.30 -8.66
C PRO A 88 -21.90 -3.05 -10.11
N ASN A 89 -22.75 -3.94 -10.64
CA ASN A 89 -23.25 -3.90 -12.01
C ASN A 89 -23.91 -2.53 -12.28
N PRO A 90 -23.62 -1.88 -13.42
CA PRO A 90 -24.11 -0.52 -13.70
C PRO A 90 -25.63 -0.42 -13.88
N LYS A 91 -26.34 -1.55 -14.04
CA LYS A 91 -27.80 -1.62 -14.14
C LYS A 91 -28.47 -1.94 -12.80
N SER A 92 -27.98 -2.94 -12.08
CA SER A 92 -28.61 -3.41 -10.82
C SER A 92 -28.01 -2.77 -9.57
N HIS A 93 -26.83 -2.15 -9.68
CA HIS A 93 -26.02 -1.67 -8.56
C HIS A 93 -25.70 -2.77 -7.53
N MET A 94 -25.64 -4.03 -7.98
CA MET A 94 -25.24 -5.18 -7.17
C MET A 94 -23.96 -5.79 -7.73
N GLN A 95 -23.03 -6.18 -6.86
CA GLN A 95 -21.83 -6.91 -7.29
C GLN A 95 -22.20 -8.33 -7.70
N GLU A 96 -21.63 -8.79 -8.82
CA GLU A 96 -22.02 -10.05 -9.45
C GLU A 96 -20.77 -10.86 -9.79
N ASN A 97 -20.61 -12.02 -9.14
CA ASN A 97 -19.40 -12.86 -9.30
C ASN A 97 -19.15 -13.29 -10.75
N TRP A 98 -20.20 -13.50 -11.55
CA TRP A 98 -20.02 -13.89 -12.96
C TRP A 98 -19.30 -12.80 -13.78
N ARG A 99 -19.49 -11.50 -13.48
CA ARG A 99 -18.79 -10.40 -14.17
C ARG A 99 -17.30 -10.37 -13.82
N ILE A 100 -17.00 -10.63 -12.54
CA ILE A 100 -15.64 -10.73 -12.03
C ILE A 100 -14.92 -11.89 -12.74
N LEU A 101 -15.54 -13.08 -12.68
CA LEU A 101 -14.97 -14.29 -13.27
C LEU A 101 -14.86 -14.23 -14.80
N ASP A 102 -15.82 -13.60 -15.49
CA ASP A 102 -15.76 -13.39 -16.94
C ASP A 102 -14.52 -12.59 -17.33
N PHE A 103 -14.30 -11.42 -16.73
CA PHE A 103 -13.10 -10.61 -16.99
C PHE A 103 -11.80 -11.38 -16.70
N PHE A 104 -11.70 -12.02 -15.54
CA PHE A 104 -10.48 -12.68 -15.12
C PHE A 104 -10.21 -14.03 -15.81
N SER A 105 -11.23 -14.68 -16.37
CA SER A 105 -11.04 -15.88 -17.21
C SER A 105 -10.18 -15.61 -18.45
N HIS A 106 -10.07 -14.34 -18.86
CA HIS A 106 -9.24 -13.87 -19.98
C HIS A 106 -7.88 -13.31 -19.54
N HIS A 107 -7.60 -13.25 -18.24
CA HIS A 107 -6.38 -12.66 -17.66
C HIS A 107 -5.74 -13.65 -16.65
N PRO A 108 -5.09 -14.72 -17.12
CA PRO A 108 -4.55 -15.77 -16.26
C PRO A 108 -3.47 -15.29 -15.28
N GLU A 109 -2.85 -14.13 -15.51
CA GLU A 109 -1.97 -13.48 -14.53
C GLU A 109 -2.62 -13.19 -13.17
N SER A 110 -3.95 -13.10 -13.14
CA SER A 110 -4.71 -12.78 -11.93
C SER A 110 -4.75 -13.92 -10.90
N LEU A 111 -4.43 -15.15 -11.30
CA LEU A 111 -4.57 -16.33 -10.46
C LEU A 111 -3.75 -16.26 -9.18
N HIS A 112 -2.55 -15.69 -9.23
CA HIS A 112 -1.72 -15.51 -8.04
C HIS A 112 -2.32 -14.50 -7.06
N MET A 113 -2.96 -13.44 -7.55
CA MET A 113 -3.69 -12.52 -6.69
C MET A 113 -4.94 -13.19 -6.09
N PHE A 114 -5.63 -14.05 -6.85
CA PHE A 114 -6.76 -14.81 -6.34
C PHE A 114 -6.41 -15.79 -5.23
N SER A 115 -5.20 -16.37 -5.23
CA SER A 115 -4.79 -17.22 -4.11
C SER A 115 -4.69 -16.44 -2.81
N PHE A 116 -4.34 -15.15 -2.84
CA PHE A 116 -4.44 -14.29 -1.64
C PHE A 116 -5.87 -13.84 -1.35
N LEU A 117 -6.62 -13.43 -2.39
CA LEU A 117 -7.97 -12.89 -2.21
C LEU A 117 -8.94 -13.91 -1.61
N PHE A 118 -8.83 -15.19 -1.99
CA PHE A 118 -9.72 -16.26 -1.52
C PHE A 118 -9.17 -17.03 -0.30
N ASP A 119 -7.95 -16.74 0.14
CA ASP A 119 -7.44 -17.15 1.45
C ASP A 119 -8.06 -16.27 2.55
N ASP A 120 -7.91 -16.62 3.81
CA ASP A 120 -8.42 -15.87 4.97
C ASP A 120 -7.85 -14.44 5.02
N VAL A 121 -6.63 -14.23 4.49
CA VAL A 121 -6.05 -12.88 4.34
C VAL A 121 -6.89 -11.94 3.44
N GLY A 122 -7.84 -12.49 2.68
CA GLY A 122 -8.94 -11.82 1.98
C GLY A 122 -9.85 -10.97 2.87
N ILE A 123 -9.94 -11.31 4.16
CA ILE A 123 -10.78 -10.62 5.15
C ILE A 123 -9.97 -10.44 6.45
N PRO A 124 -9.06 -9.44 6.52
CA PRO A 124 -8.37 -9.14 7.77
C PRO A 124 -9.35 -8.80 8.90
N SER A 125 -9.03 -9.19 10.14
CA SER A 125 -9.87 -8.91 11.32
C SER A 125 -10.02 -7.43 11.63
N ASP A 126 -8.99 -6.65 11.28
CA ASP A 126 -8.89 -5.21 11.43
C ASP A 126 -7.64 -4.73 10.67
N TYR A 127 -7.37 -3.43 10.69
CA TYR A 127 -6.22 -2.86 9.98
C TYR A 127 -4.88 -3.09 10.68
N ARG A 128 -4.85 -3.44 11.98
CA ARG A 128 -3.60 -3.60 12.74
C ARG A 128 -3.00 -4.99 12.56
N HIS A 129 -3.83 -5.99 12.31
CA HIS A 129 -3.42 -7.39 12.12
C HIS A 129 -3.30 -7.79 10.64
N MET A 130 -2.75 -6.92 9.80
CA MET A 130 -2.45 -7.25 8.41
C MET A 130 -1.04 -6.84 8.01
N ASP A 131 -0.45 -7.62 7.11
CA ASP A 131 0.76 -7.24 6.39
C ASP A 131 0.48 -6.02 5.50
N GLY A 132 1.55 -5.36 5.06
CA GLY A 132 1.53 -4.34 4.02
C GLY A 132 2.66 -4.55 3.03
N PHE A 133 2.46 -4.19 1.78
CA PHE A 133 3.44 -4.36 0.71
C PHE A 133 3.39 -3.18 -0.24
N GLY A 134 4.56 -2.76 -0.74
CA GLY A 134 4.64 -1.79 -1.84
C GLY A 134 4.03 -2.30 -3.14
N VAL A 135 3.88 -3.62 -3.28
CA VAL A 135 3.40 -4.37 -4.45
C VAL A 135 4.37 -4.25 -5.63
N ASN A 136 4.47 -3.05 -6.20
CA ASN A 136 5.35 -2.75 -7.32
C ASN A 136 6.82 -2.78 -6.90
N THR A 137 7.67 -3.07 -7.87
CA THR A 137 9.11 -2.86 -7.74
C THR A 137 9.42 -1.37 -7.92
N TYR A 138 10.26 -0.81 -7.06
CA TYR A 138 10.81 0.54 -7.18
C TYR A 138 12.33 0.44 -7.37
N SER A 139 13.01 1.58 -7.49
CA SER A 139 14.46 1.66 -7.53
C SER A 139 14.98 2.50 -6.35
N LEU A 140 15.92 1.95 -5.59
CA LEU A 140 16.77 2.71 -4.67
C LEU A 140 18.01 3.18 -5.43
N ILE A 141 18.42 4.43 -5.24
CA ILE A 141 19.60 5.02 -5.86
C ILE A 141 20.60 5.39 -4.76
N SER A 142 21.78 4.77 -4.76
CA SER A 142 22.84 5.04 -3.79
C SER A 142 23.47 6.42 -4.01
N LYS A 143 24.32 6.86 -3.08
CA LYS A 143 25.07 8.13 -3.22
C LYS A 143 26.00 8.17 -4.45
N ASP A 144 26.46 7.01 -4.89
CA ASP A 144 27.32 6.86 -6.08
C ASP A 144 26.51 6.75 -7.38
N GLY A 145 25.18 6.84 -7.30
CA GLY A 145 24.27 6.74 -8.44
C GLY A 145 23.96 5.30 -8.87
N LYS A 146 24.36 4.28 -8.10
CA LYS A 146 24.02 2.88 -8.38
C LYS A 146 22.55 2.62 -8.07
N ALA A 147 21.84 2.02 -9.02
CA ALA A 147 20.45 1.60 -8.84
C ALA A 147 20.35 0.19 -8.26
N HIS A 148 19.34 -0.01 -7.41
CA HIS A 148 18.93 -1.31 -6.88
C HIS A 148 17.41 -1.41 -6.99
N TYR A 149 16.89 -2.45 -7.63
CA TYR A 149 15.46 -2.73 -7.54
C TYR A 149 15.10 -3.07 -6.11
N VAL A 150 13.92 -2.62 -5.66
CA VAL A 150 13.45 -2.81 -4.29
C VAL A 150 11.96 -3.17 -4.24
N LYS A 151 11.61 -4.10 -3.35
CA LYS A 151 10.24 -4.31 -2.85
C LYS A 151 10.17 -3.97 -1.37
N PHE A 152 9.08 -3.34 -0.94
CA PHE A 152 8.83 -2.93 0.44
C PHE A 152 7.80 -3.85 1.09
N HIS A 153 8.08 -4.26 2.33
CA HIS A 153 7.24 -5.16 3.12
C HIS A 153 7.03 -4.58 4.52
N TRP A 154 5.85 -4.72 5.09
CA TRP A 154 5.46 -4.29 6.42
C TRP A 154 4.87 -5.48 7.16
N LYS A 155 5.52 -5.92 8.23
CA LYS A 155 5.04 -7.02 9.06
C LYS A 155 4.46 -6.48 10.38
N PRO A 156 3.19 -6.74 10.71
CA PRO A 156 2.59 -6.25 11.95
C PRO A 156 3.24 -6.94 13.15
N THR A 157 3.58 -6.18 14.19
CA THR A 157 4.18 -6.76 15.40
C THR A 157 3.18 -7.56 16.23
N CYS A 158 1.89 -7.28 16.08
CA CYS A 158 0.80 -8.03 16.70
C CYS A 158 0.35 -9.29 15.92
N GLY A 159 1.03 -9.60 14.82
CA GLY A 159 0.73 -10.74 13.96
C GLY A 159 -0.46 -10.51 13.02
N VAL A 160 -0.59 -11.40 12.04
CA VAL A 160 -1.71 -11.38 11.08
C VAL A 160 -2.90 -12.13 11.66
N LYS A 161 -4.11 -11.57 11.50
CA LYS A 161 -5.39 -12.17 11.91
C LYS A 161 -6.47 -11.85 10.90
N CYS A 162 -7.35 -12.81 10.70
CA CYS A 162 -8.37 -12.81 9.67
C CYS A 162 -9.72 -13.23 10.25
N LEU A 163 -10.80 -12.90 9.55
CA LEU A 163 -12.14 -13.41 9.82
C LEU A 163 -12.43 -14.54 8.83
N LEU A 164 -13.06 -15.59 9.34
CA LEU A 164 -13.75 -16.55 8.48
C LEU A 164 -15.02 -15.93 7.90
N ASP A 165 -15.57 -16.52 6.85
CA ASP A 165 -16.72 -15.94 6.13
C ASP A 165 -17.97 -15.76 7.03
N ASP A 166 -18.22 -16.66 7.98
CA ASP A 166 -19.33 -16.57 8.94
C ASP A 166 -19.10 -15.53 10.05
N GLU A 167 -17.86 -15.39 10.50
CA GLU A 167 -17.43 -14.33 11.41
C GLU A 167 -17.59 -12.96 10.73
N ALA A 168 -17.20 -12.84 9.45
CA ALA A 168 -17.32 -11.62 8.66
C ALA A 168 -18.78 -11.14 8.53
N VAL A 169 -19.74 -12.06 8.38
CA VAL A 169 -21.18 -11.76 8.39
C VAL A 169 -21.61 -11.25 9.76
N THR A 170 -21.19 -11.91 10.84
CA THR A 170 -21.57 -11.56 12.22
C THR A 170 -21.02 -10.19 12.63
N VAL A 171 -19.73 -9.97 12.39
CA VAL A 171 -19.03 -8.71 12.70
C VAL A 171 -19.59 -7.59 11.83
N GLY A 172 -19.70 -7.80 10.52
CA GLY A 172 -20.18 -6.79 9.57
C GLY A 172 -21.63 -6.39 9.80
N GLY A 173 -22.49 -7.34 10.16
CA GLY A 173 -23.88 -7.07 10.53
C GLY A 173 -24.03 -6.29 11.83
N SER A 174 -23.07 -6.43 12.75
CA SER A 174 -23.06 -5.70 14.03
C SER A 174 -22.42 -4.31 13.92
N ASN A 175 -21.33 -4.20 13.16
CA ASN A 175 -20.59 -2.95 12.96
C ASN A 175 -19.88 -2.94 11.60
N HIS A 176 -20.47 -2.24 10.64
CA HIS A 176 -19.88 -2.07 9.30
C HIS A 176 -18.53 -1.31 9.31
N SER A 177 -18.22 -0.57 10.37
CA SER A 177 -16.97 0.20 10.54
C SER A 177 -16.06 -0.40 11.63
N HIS A 178 -16.03 -1.73 11.77
CA HIS A 178 -15.30 -2.41 12.86
C HIS A 178 -13.78 -2.21 12.83
N ALA A 179 -13.14 -2.13 11.65
CA ALA A 179 -11.69 -1.98 11.53
C ALA A 179 -11.26 -0.53 11.78
N THR A 180 -12.05 0.45 11.29
CA THR A 180 -11.92 1.87 11.67
C THR A 180 -12.12 2.05 13.18
N LYS A 181 -13.18 1.43 13.69
CA LYS A 181 -13.43 0.97 15.07
C LYS A 181 -12.16 0.76 15.90
N ASP A 182 -11.60 -0.41 15.63
CA ASP A 182 -10.45 -1.00 16.31
C ASP A 182 -9.22 -0.10 16.28
N LEU A 183 -8.88 0.47 15.11
CA LEU A 183 -7.71 1.32 14.95
C LEU A 183 -7.81 2.58 15.82
N TYR A 184 -8.96 3.26 15.77
CA TYR A 184 -9.19 4.49 16.53
C TYR A 184 -9.11 4.24 18.03
N ASP A 185 -9.84 3.22 18.52
CA ASP A 185 -9.89 2.88 19.94
C ASP A 185 -8.52 2.44 20.46
N SER A 186 -7.78 1.66 19.68
CA SER A 186 -6.46 1.16 20.08
C SER A 186 -5.46 2.28 20.25
N ILE A 187 -5.45 3.24 19.32
CA ILE A 187 -4.59 4.42 19.45
C ILE A 187 -5.03 5.28 20.64
N ALA A 188 -6.34 5.49 20.85
CA ALA A 188 -6.86 6.24 21.98
C ALA A 188 -6.51 5.61 23.34
N ALA A 189 -6.45 4.27 23.39
CA ALA A 189 -6.08 3.51 24.58
C ALA A 189 -4.56 3.42 24.82
N GLY A 190 -3.72 3.97 23.94
CA GLY A 190 -2.26 3.85 24.03
C GLY A 190 -1.69 2.52 23.50
N ASN A 191 -2.54 1.65 22.95
CA ASN A 191 -2.16 0.39 22.32
C ASN A 191 -1.76 0.61 20.86
N TYR A 192 -0.69 1.37 20.65
CA TYR A 192 -0.26 1.81 19.34
C TYR A 192 0.14 0.63 18.44
N PRO A 193 -0.50 0.47 17.27
CA PRO A 193 -0.05 -0.54 16.32
C PRO A 193 1.32 -0.19 15.75
N GLU A 194 2.12 -1.23 15.56
CA GLU A 194 3.47 -1.15 15.03
C GLU A 194 3.68 -2.16 13.90
N TRP A 195 4.42 -1.75 12.87
CA TRP A 195 4.91 -2.61 11.80
C TRP A 195 6.42 -2.55 11.71
N LYS A 196 7.03 -3.70 11.40
CA LYS A 196 8.43 -3.83 11.01
C LYS A 196 8.56 -3.74 9.49
N PRO A 197 9.14 -2.66 8.94
CA PRO A 197 9.51 -2.57 7.55
C PRO A 197 10.73 -3.42 7.21
N PHE A 198 10.61 -4.11 6.09
CA PHE A 198 11.67 -4.85 5.42
C PHE A 198 11.74 -4.44 3.95
N ILE A 199 12.90 -4.68 3.35
CA ILE A 199 13.10 -4.58 1.91
C ILE A 199 13.71 -5.87 1.36
N GLN A 200 13.40 -6.18 0.11
CA GLN A 200 14.18 -7.07 -0.73
C GLN A 200 14.88 -6.22 -1.79
N THR A 201 16.10 -6.59 -2.21
CA THR A 201 16.81 -5.86 -3.26
C THR A 201 17.40 -6.78 -4.31
N ILE A 202 17.32 -6.34 -5.57
CA ILE A 202 17.90 -7.01 -6.75
C ILE A 202 18.79 -5.99 -7.47
N ASP A 203 19.96 -6.43 -7.92
CA ASP A 203 20.78 -5.63 -8.84
C ASP A 203 20.10 -5.65 -10.22
N PRO A 204 19.80 -4.50 -10.86
CA PRO A 204 19.19 -4.48 -12.19
C PRO A 204 19.95 -5.32 -13.24
N ASP A 205 21.28 -5.46 -13.12
CA ASP A 205 22.09 -6.32 -13.98
C ASP A 205 21.77 -7.83 -13.82
N HIS A 206 20.97 -8.19 -12.81
CA HIS A 206 20.54 -9.55 -12.51
C HIS A 206 19.09 -9.82 -12.90
N GLU A 207 18.39 -8.88 -13.54
CA GLU A 207 16.97 -9.03 -13.89
C GLU A 207 16.68 -10.33 -14.65
N ASP A 208 17.50 -10.64 -15.67
CA ASP A 208 17.36 -11.83 -16.52
C ASP A 208 17.82 -13.16 -15.86
N LYS A 209 18.24 -13.13 -14.60
CA LYS A 209 18.74 -14.33 -13.89
C LYS A 209 17.63 -15.12 -13.18
N PHE A 210 16.42 -14.57 -13.10
CA PHE A 210 15.29 -15.19 -12.42
C PHE A 210 14.34 -15.86 -13.41
N ASP A 211 13.54 -16.81 -12.93
CA ASP A 211 12.47 -17.47 -13.69
C ASP A 211 11.16 -16.65 -13.70
N PHE A 212 11.18 -15.47 -13.09
CA PHE A 212 10.12 -14.48 -13.10
C PHE A 212 10.70 -13.10 -13.48
N ASP A 213 9.86 -12.24 -14.03
CA ASP A 213 10.19 -10.84 -14.26
C ASP A 213 10.10 -10.07 -12.92
N PRO A 214 11.20 -9.50 -12.40
CA PRO A 214 11.19 -8.74 -11.15
C PRO A 214 10.28 -7.50 -11.18
N LEU A 215 9.92 -6.98 -12.36
CA LEU A 215 9.06 -5.82 -12.58
C LEU A 215 7.59 -6.22 -12.86
N ASP A 216 7.26 -7.51 -12.95
CA ASP A 216 5.88 -7.98 -13.08
C ASP A 216 5.19 -7.98 -11.71
N VAL A 217 4.25 -7.05 -11.51
CA VAL A 217 3.46 -6.89 -10.28
C VAL A 217 2.59 -8.11 -9.91
N SER A 218 2.40 -9.07 -10.82
CA SER A 218 1.75 -10.36 -10.49
C SER A 218 2.70 -11.35 -9.81
N LYS A 219 3.98 -10.98 -9.59
CA LYS A 219 5.02 -11.83 -9.00
C LYS A 219 5.51 -11.28 -7.65
N ILE A 220 5.76 -12.21 -6.74
CA ILE A 220 6.59 -11.96 -5.55
C ILE A 220 8.06 -12.23 -5.90
N TRP A 221 8.98 -11.72 -5.09
CA TRP A 221 10.34 -12.23 -5.07
C TRP A 221 10.43 -13.27 -3.94
N PRO A 222 10.69 -14.55 -4.22
CA PRO A 222 10.74 -15.58 -3.18
C PRO A 222 11.76 -15.23 -2.09
N GLU A 223 11.36 -15.28 -0.82
CA GLU A 223 12.19 -14.86 0.32
C GLU A 223 13.42 -15.77 0.55
N ASP A 224 13.38 -17.00 0.04
CA ASP A 224 14.50 -17.96 0.05
C ASP A 224 15.56 -17.64 -1.02
N ILE A 225 15.17 -16.95 -2.10
CA ILE A 225 16.06 -16.50 -3.18
C ILE A 225 16.56 -15.06 -2.92
N VAL A 226 15.65 -14.18 -2.51
CA VAL A 226 15.92 -12.76 -2.23
C VAL A 226 15.50 -12.45 -0.78
N PRO A 227 16.37 -12.62 0.22
CA PRO A 227 15.96 -12.51 1.62
C PRO A 227 15.51 -11.10 2.04
N LEU A 228 14.58 -11.06 3.00
CA LEU A 228 14.15 -9.82 3.65
C LEU A 228 15.28 -9.19 4.47
N GLN A 229 15.49 -7.89 4.27
CA GLN A 229 16.43 -7.06 5.02
C GLN A 229 15.64 -6.10 5.92
N PRO A 230 15.84 -6.11 7.24
CA PRO A 230 15.14 -5.18 8.13
C PRO A 230 15.59 -3.74 7.89
N VAL A 231 14.66 -2.78 8.01
CA VAL A 231 14.95 -1.35 7.80
C VAL A 231 14.67 -0.52 9.05
N GLY A 232 13.54 -0.74 9.70
CA GLY A 232 13.03 0.19 10.70
C GLY A 232 11.90 -0.34 11.56
N ARG A 233 11.11 0.58 12.10
CA ARG A 233 9.81 0.36 12.74
C ARG A 233 8.89 1.54 12.43
N MET A 234 7.61 1.28 12.23
CA MET A 234 6.59 2.32 12.07
C MET A 234 5.52 2.17 13.15
N VAL A 235 5.25 3.23 13.89
CA VAL A 235 4.28 3.26 15.00
C VAL A 235 3.20 4.30 14.71
N LEU A 236 1.93 3.90 14.81
CA LEU A 236 0.79 4.83 14.72
C LEU A 236 0.31 5.19 16.12
N ASN A 237 0.65 6.40 16.56
CA ASN A 237 0.47 6.84 17.95
C ASN A 237 -0.44 8.06 18.13
N LYS A 238 -1.10 8.52 17.07
CA LYS A 238 -2.00 9.67 17.11
C LYS A 238 -3.15 9.47 16.12
N ASN A 239 -4.38 9.64 16.61
CA ASN A 239 -5.57 9.75 15.77
C ASN A 239 -5.64 11.15 15.16
N ILE A 240 -6.25 11.23 13.98
CA ILE A 240 -6.61 12.51 13.35
C ILE A 240 -7.62 13.27 14.20
N ASP A 241 -7.57 14.60 14.13
CA ASP A 241 -8.45 15.49 14.87
C ASP A 241 -9.78 15.71 14.10
N ASN A 242 -9.73 15.72 12.76
CA ASN A 242 -10.90 15.79 11.90
C ASN A 242 -10.84 14.82 10.72
N PHE A 243 -11.79 13.88 10.67
CA PHE A 243 -11.83 12.83 9.63
C PHE A 243 -11.90 13.39 8.21
N PHE A 244 -12.73 14.40 7.96
CA PHE A 244 -12.85 14.95 6.62
C PHE A 244 -11.55 15.67 6.21
N ALA A 245 -11.03 16.52 7.08
CA ALA A 245 -9.87 17.35 6.76
C ALA A 245 -8.58 16.54 6.61
N GLU A 246 -8.41 15.48 7.39
CA GLU A 246 -7.14 14.75 7.52
C GLU A 246 -7.17 13.32 6.98
N ASN A 247 -8.33 12.71 6.76
CA ASN A 247 -8.43 11.38 6.15
C ASN A 247 -9.13 11.40 4.79
N GLU A 248 -10.24 12.13 4.64
CA GLU A 248 -10.94 12.16 3.35
C GLU A 248 -10.18 13.00 2.31
N GLN A 249 -9.66 14.16 2.72
CA GLN A 249 -8.89 15.03 1.84
C GLN A 249 -7.43 14.59 1.67
N LEU A 250 -7.03 13.51 2.33
CA LEU A 250 -5.69 12.95 2.18
C LEU A 250 -5.49 12.42 0.76
N ALA A 251 -4.33 12.74 0.19
CA ALA A 251 -3.94 12.38 -1.15
C ALA A 251 -2.57 11.71 -1.13
N PHE A 252 -2.49 10.51 -1.70
CA PHE A 252 -1.25 9.76 -1.88
C PHE A 252 -1.00 9.56 -3.38
N CYS A 253 0.24 9.67 -3.84
CA CYS A 253 0.55 9.43 -5.25
C CYS A 253 1.89 8.70 -5.38
N PRO A 254 1.96 7.54 -6.07
CA PRO A 254 3.24 6.85 -6.30
C PRO A 254 4.31 7.68 -7.03
N ALA A 255 3.93 8.80 -7.67
CA ALA A 255 4.86 9.76 -8.27
C ALA A 255 5.54 10.69 -7.25
N ILE A 256 5.01 10.79 -6.02
CA ILE A 256 5.58 11.60 -4.95
C ILE A 256 6.70 10.78 -4.32
N VAL A 257 7.89 10.94 -4.90
CA VAL A 257 9.14 10.31 -4.48
C VAL A 257 10.14 11.37 -3.98
N VAL A 258 11.22 10.92 -3.35
CA VAL A 258 12.32 11.75 -2.82
C VAL A 258 13.64 11.30 -3.44
N PRO A 259 14.69 12.15 -3.44
CA PRO A 259 16.02 11.72 -3.88
C PRO A 259 16.42 10.37 -3.25
N GLY A 260 16.99 9.48 -4.07
CA GLY A 260 17.34 8.12 -3.63
C GLY A 260 16.25 7.07 -3.77
N ILE A 261 15.02 7.43 -4.14
CA ILE A 261 13.93 6.50 -4.49
C ILE A 261 13.30 6.93 -5.83
N HIS A 262 13.11 5.96 -6.72
CA HIS A 262 12.46 6.19 -8.02
C HIS A 262 11.51 5.05 -8.39
N TYR A 263 10.63 5.29 -9.35
CA TYR A 263 9.78 4.24 -9.92
C TYR A 263 10.58 3.37 -10.90
N SER A 264 10.22 2.09 -11.00
CA SER A 264 10.76 1.15 -12.01
C SER A 264 9.92 1.15 -13.28
N ASP A 265 10.28 0.31 -14.25
CA ASP A 265 9.55 0.15 -15.52
C ASP A 265 8.33 -0.81 -15.43
N ASP A 266 7.91 -1.18 -14.22
CA ASP A 266 6.63 -1.86 -13.98
C ASP A 266 5.46 -1.08 -14.62
N LYS A 267 4.81 -1.69 -15.61
CA LYS A 267 3.78 -1.04 -16.44
C LYS A 267 2.57 -0.58 -15.65
N LEU A 268 2.20 -1.30 -14.58
CA LEU A 268 1.13 -0.89 -13.70
C LEU A 268 1.58 0.33 -12.89
N LEU A 269 2.79 0.30 -12.32
CA LEU A 269 3.34 1.44 -11.57
C LEU A 269 3.39 2.71 -12.44
N GLN A 270 3.87 2.60 -13.68
CA GLN A 270 3.93 3.72 -14.64
C GLN A 270 2.56 4.38 -14.85
N THR A 271 1.49 3.59 -14.95
CA THR A 271 0.13 4.14 -15.06
C THR A 271 -0.31 4.84 -13.77
N ARG A 272 0.05 4.28 -12.60
CA ARG A 272 -0.30 4.84 -11.28
C ARG A 272 0.40 6.16 -11.01
N VAL A 273 1.64 6.34 -11.46
CA VAL A 273 2.40 7.61 -11.36
C VAL A 273 1.61 8.77 -11.98
N PHE A 274 0.85 8.53 -13.05
CA PHE A 274 -0.06 9.52 -13.63
C PHE A 274 -1.41 9.59 -12.90
N SER A 275 -2.09 8.45 -12.78
CA SER A 275 -3.53 8.38 -12.47
C SER A 275 -3.92 9.02 -11.14
N TYR A 276 -3.09 8.87 -10.10
CA TYR A 276 -3.42 9.36 -8.76
C TYR A 276 -3.47 10.89 -8.70
N ALA A 277 -2.45 11.57 -9.25
CA ALA A 277 -2.43 13.02 -9.28
C ALA A 277 -3.55 13.58 -10.15
N ASP A 278 -3.90 12.90 -11.26
CA ASP A 278 -5.00 13.29 -12.14
C ASP A 278 -6.36 13.27 -11.40
N THR A 279 -6.72 12.13 -10.80
CA THR A 279 -7.98 12.02 -10.06
C THR A 279 -8.03 12.92 -8.83
N GLN A 280 -6.89 13.22 -8.20
CA GLN A 280 -6.82 14.15 -7.07
C GLN A 280 -7.14 15.59 -7.46
N ARG A 281 -6.69 16.05 -8.63
CA ARG A 281 -7.06 17.38 -9.15
C ARG A 281 -8.56 17.50 -9.38
N HIS A 282 -9.18 16.43 -9.86
CA HIS A 282 -10.64 16.37 -10.00
C HIS A 282 -11.35 16.34 -8.63
N ARG A 283 -10.92 15.45 -7.72
CA ARG A 283 -11.57 15.17 -6.44
C ARG A 283 -11.42 16.29 -5.40
N LEU A 284 -10.26 16.93 -5.36
CA LEU A 284 -9.85 17.88 -4.31
C LEU A 284 -9.51 19.27 -4.85
N GLY A 285 -9.61 19.46 -6.16
CA GLY A 285 -9.22 20.70 -6.83
C GLY A 285 -7.72 20.78 -7.16
N PRO A 286 -7.32 21.75 -8.01
CA PRO A 286 -5.96 21.84 -8.54
C PRO A 286 -4.90 22.10 -7.45
N ASN A 287 -5.29 22.71 -6.33
CA ASN A 287 -4.40 23.11 -5.24
C ASN A 287 -4.41 22.12 -4.07
N TYR A 288 -4.84 20.87 -4.24
CA TYR A 288 -4.97 19.90 -3.13
C TYR A 288 -3.69 19.68 -2.30
N LEU A 289 -2.51 19.94 -2.87
CA LEU A 289 -1.22 19.87 -2.19
C LEU A 289 -1.02 20.94 -1.11
N VAL A 290 -1.80 22.03 -1.12
CA VAL A 290 -1.76 23.06 -0.08
C VAL A 290 -2.57 22.69 1.16
N LEU A 291 -3.39 21.64 1.08
CA LEU A 291 -4.15 21.16 2.23
C LEU A 291 -3.17 20.68 3.30
N PRO A 292 -3.36 21.01 4.59
CA PRO A 292 -2.36 20.78 5.63
C PRO A 292 -1.85 19.34 5.74
N VAL A 293 -2.72 18.35 5.45
CA VAL A 293 -2.37 16.94 5.51
C VAL A 293 -1.52 16.48 4.31
N ASN A 294 -1.62 17.17 3.18
CA ASN A 294 -0.90 16.86 1.93
C ASN A 294 0.37 17.69 1.78
N ALA A 295 0.46 18.85 2.45
CA ALA A 295 1.58 19.76 2.36
C ALA A 295 2.88 19.10 2.85
N PRO A 296 4.03 19.34 2.18
CA PRO A 296 5.32 18.92 2.70
C PRO A 296 5.67 19.68 3.98
N LYS A 297 6.41 19.03 4.88
CA LYS A 297 6.85 19.61 6.17
C LYS A 297 8.33 20.04 6.16
N CYS A 298 8.92 20.16 4.97
CA CYS A 298 10.28 20.64 4.76
C CYS A 298 10.28 22.09 4.27
N ALA A 299 11.41 22.78 4.42
CA ALA A 299 11.63 24.07 3.76
C ALA A 299 11.77 23.84 2.25
N HIS A 300 11.38 24.84 1.46
CA HIS A 300 11.54 24.86 0.00
C HIS A 300 12.99 24.73 -0.43
#